data_AF-A0A7X7PV21-F1
#
_entry.id   AF-A0A7X7PV21-F1
#
_cell.length_a   1.000
_cell.length_b   1.000
_cell.length_c   1.000
_cell.angle_alpha   90.00
_cell.angle_beta   90.00
_cell.angle_gamma   90.00
#
_symmetry.space_group_name_H-M   'P 1'
#
loop_
_entity.id
_entity.type
_entity.pdbx_description
1 polymer ?
#
loop_
_entity_poly.entity_id
_entity_poly.type
_entity_poly.pdbx_seq_one_letter_code
_entity_poly.pdbx_strand_id
1 'polypeptide(L)'
;LDSVMEGETINDRSIDVRRYSSADEASECHVLFIGQRSRAELRRTLERLQGKPILTVGETADFASTGGVIRFFMEGNRVRLEINPRAADAAQLRLSSKLLRSSQILAHRGN
;
A
#
# COMPACT_ATOMS: atom_id res chain seq x y z
N LEU A 1 6.41 -15.62 -4.03
CA LEU A 1 5.48 -14.90 -3.13
C LEU A 1 4.56 -15.90 -2.45
N ASP A 2 3.89 -16.74 -3.24
CA ASP A 2 2.85 -17.67 -2.76
C ASP A 2 3.40 -18.68 -1.71
N SER A 3 4.57 -19.28 -1.94
CA SER A 3 5.19 -20.24 -1.00
C SER A 3 5.82 -19.64 0.27
N VAL A 4 5.87 -18.30 0.42
CA VAL A 4 6.43 -17.65 1.62
C VAL A 4 5.33 -17.23 2.61
N MET A 5 4.08 -17.17 2.15
CA MET A 5 2.94 -16.71 2.98
C MET A 5 1.94 -17.82 3.28
N GLU A 6 2.06 -18.99 2.65
CA GLU A 6 1.23 -20.16 2.92
C GLU A 6 1.44 -20.65 4.37
N GLY A 7 0.42 -20.50 5.21
CA GLY A 7 0.44 -20.93 6.62
C GLY A 7 0.92 -19.88 7.63
N GLU A 8 1.34 -18.69 7.17
CA GLU A 8 1.66 -17.58 8.06
C GLU A 8 0.37 -16.98 8.64
N THR A 9 0.33 -16.85 9.97
CA THR A 9 -0.79 -16.22 10.68
C THR A 9 -0.33 -14.95 11.36
N ILE A 10 -1.11 -13.88 11.23
CA ILE A 10 -0.91 -12.65 12.01
C ILE A 10 -2.03 -12.58 13.04
N ASN A 11 -1.69 -12.78 14.31
CA ASN A 11 -2.66 -12.82 15.42
C ASN A 11 -3.82 -13.80 15.13
N ASP A 12 -3.49 -15.06 14.79
CA ASP A 12 -4.45 -16.14 14.49
C ASP A 12 -5.34 -15.93 13.25
N ARG A 13 -5.04 -14.93 12.41
CA ARG A 13 -5.69 -14.75 11.10
C ARG A 13 -4.80 -15.30 9.99
N SER A 14 -5.36 -16.21 9.19
CA SER A 14 -4.70 -16.74 8.00
C SER A 14 -4.49 -15.64 6.95
N ILE A 15 -3.30 -15.60 6.36
CA ILE A 15 -3.01 -14.75 5.21
C ILE A 15 -3.38 -15.51 3.94
N ASP A 16 -4.32 -14.97 3.17
CA ASP A 16 -4.68 -15.47 1.85
C ASP A 16 -4.12 -14.53 0.78
N VAL A 17 -3.17 -15.03 -0.02
CA VAL A 17 -2.54 -14.26 -1.10
C VAL A 17 -3.26 -14.55 -2.41
N ARG A 18 -4.01 -13.56 -2.89
CA ARG A 18 -4.70 -13.63 -4.19
C ARG A 18 -4.07 -12.66 -5.19
N ARG A 19 -3.94 -13.12 -6.44
CA ARG A 19 -3.53 -12.27 -7.56
C ARG A 19 -4.77 -11.80 -8.30
N TYR A 20 -5.05 -10.50 -8.22
CA TYR A 20 -6.18 -9.90 -8.90
C TYR A 20 -5.76 -9.32 -10.25
N SER A 21 -6.58 -9.56 -11.27
CA SER A 21 -6.37 -8.97 -12.59
C SER A 21 -6.92 -7.54 -12.66
N SER A 22 -7.94 -7.25 -11.85
CA SER A 22 -8.61 -5.94 -11.78
C SER A 22 -8.76 -5.43 -10.35
N ALA A 23 -8.85 -4.10 -10.19
CA ALA A 23 -9.04 -3.47 -8.89
C ALA A 23 -10.46 -3.72 -8.31
N ASP A 24 -11.42 -4.09 -9.15
CA ASP A 24 -12.80 -4.39 -8.72
C ASP A 24 -12.90 -5.70 -7.96
N GLU A 25 -12.09 -6.68 -8.35
CA GLU A 25 -12.01 -7.99 -7.69
C GLU A 25 -11.38 -7.88 -6.29
N ALA A 26 -10.66 -6.80 -6.00
CA ALA A 26 -9.98 -6.57 -4.72
C ALA A 26 -10.91 -6.05 -3.60
N SER A 27 -12.24 -6.23 -3.70
CA SER A 27 -13.21 -5.71 -2.74
C SER A 27 -13.11 -6.32 -1.34
N GLU A 28 -12.60 -7.56 -1.21
CA GLU A 28 -12.43 -8.26 0.06
C GLU A 28 -10.97 -8.26 0.56
N CYS A 29 -10.14 -7.38 0.00
CA CYS A 29 -8.71 -7.34 0.30
C CYS A 29 -8.39 -6.33 1.42
N HIS A 30 -7.59 -6.75 2.41
CA HIS A 30 -7.10 -5.83 3.45
C HIS A 30 -5.82 -5.09 3.03
N VAL A 31 -4.97 -5.74 2.23
CA VAL A 31 -3.67 -5.22 1.78
C VAL A 31 -3.49 -5.51 0.30
N LEU A 32 -3.46 -4.47 -0.53
CA LEU A 32 -3.27 -4.61 -1.97
C LEU A 32 -1.87 -4.12 -2.37
N PHE A 33 -1.05 -5.04 -2.87
CA PHE A 33 0.22 -4.71 -3.51
C PHE A 33 0.00 -4.39 -4.99
N ILE A 34 0.44 -3.21 -5.43
CA ILE A 34 0.34 -2.74 -6.81
C ILE A 34 1.76 -2.68 -7.37
N GLY A 35 2.08 -3.68 -8.20
CA GLY A 35 3.35 -3.73 -8.94
C GLY A 35 3.42 -2.71 -10.08
N GLN A 36 4.47 -2.82 -10.90
CA GLN A 36 4.75 -1.89 -12.01
C GLN A 36 3.53 -1.72 -12.95
N ARG A 37 2.90 -0.55 -12.88
CA ARG A 37 1.83 -0.10 -13.76
C ARG A 37 2.21 1.27 -14.33
N SER A 38 1.66 1.63 -15.49
CA SER A 38 1.83 3.00 -15.97
C SER A 38 1.20 3.98 -14.96
N ARG A 39 1.71 5.22 -14.88
CA ARG A 39 1.18 6.24 -13.97
C ARG A 39 -0.33 6.46 -14.13
N ALA A 40 -0.84 6.37 -15.36
CA ALA A 40 -2.26 6.50 -15.67
C ALA A 40 -3.09 5.35 -15.09
N GLU A 41 -2.63 4.10 -15.23
CA GLU A 41 -3.30 2.92 -14.68
C GLU A 41 -3.22 2.89 -13.16
N LEU A 42 -2.08 3.28 -12.58
CA LEU A 42 -1.90 3.41 -11.14
C LEU A 42 -2.92 4.39 -10.56
N ARG A 43 -3.01 5.59 -11.16
CA ARG A 43 -3.97 6.60 -10.74
C ARG A 43 -5.41 6.09 -10.81
N ARG A 44 -5.82 5.50 -11.94
CA ARG A 44 -7.17 4.92 -12.09
C ARG A 44 -7.44 3.82 -11.06
N THR A 45 -6.44 2.99 -10.76
CA THR A 45 -6.55 1.94 -9.74
C THR A 45 -6.79 2.53 -8.36
N LEU A 46 -5.97 3.51 -7.96
CA LEU A 46 -6.07 4.17 -6.65
C LEU A 46 -7.39 4.94 -6.50
N GLU A 47 -7.85 5.63 -7.54
CA GLU A 47 -9.15 6.33 -7.55
C GLU A 47 -10.32 5.37 -7.28
N ARG A 48 -10.27 4.13 -7.78
CA ARG A 48 -11.32 3.12 -7.55
C ARG A 48 -11.28 2.49 -6.15
N LEU A 49 -10.13 2.59 -5.48
CA LEU A 49 -9.93 2.09 -4.13
C LEU A 49 -10.15 3.17 -3.07
N GLN A 50 -10.30 4.43 -3.49
CA GLN A 50 -10.51 5.56 -2.59
C GLN A 50 -11.75 5.34 -1.71
N GLY A 51 -11.61 5.58 -0.41
CA GLY A 51 -12.67 5.38 0.58
C GLY A 51 -12.91 3.93 1.01
N LYS A 52 -12.24 2.95 0.38
CA LYS A 52 -12.25 1.56 0.86
C LYS A 52 -11.18 1.38 1.92
N PRO A 53 -11.42 0.56 2.98
CA PRO A 53 -10.46 0.31 4.05
C PRO A 53 -9.36 -0.67 3.62
N ILE A 54 -8.64 -0.33 2.54
CA ILE A 54 -7.63 -1.18 1.90
C ILE A 54 -6.27 -0.49 2.01
N LEU A 55 -5.31 -1.16 2.63
CA LEU A 55 -3.92 -0.69 2.67
C LEU A 55 -3.25 -0.92 1.32
N THR A 56 -2.99 0.15 0.56
CA THR A 56 -2.29 0.04 -0.72
C THR A 56 -0.77 0.17 -0.54
N VAL A 57 -0.05 -0.76 -1.17
CA VAL A 57 1.42 -0.82 -1.14
C VAL A 57 1.94 -0.86 -2.56
N GLY A 58 2.99 -0.11 -2.87
CA GLY A 58 3.63 -0.14 -4.19
C GLY A 58 5.10 0.25 -4.13
N GLU A 59 5.80 0.18 -5.25
CA GLU A 59 7.25 0.40 -5.31
C GLU A 59 7.68 1.52 -6.28
N THR A 60 6.77 2.01 -7.12
CA THR A 60 7.09 3.07 -8.09
C THR A 60 7.38 4.38 -7.39
N ALA A 61 8.34 5.17 -7.91
CA ALA A 61 8.80 6.42 -7.28
C ALA A 61 7.66 7.42 -6.99
N ASP A 62 6.65 7.46 -7.83
CA ASP A 62 5.51 8.35 -7.75
C ASP A 62 4.32 7.76 -6.95
N PHE A 63 4.43 6.54 -6.42
CA PHE A 63 3.31 5.81 -5.80
C PHE A 63 2.62 6.58 -4.67
N ALA A 64 3.39 6.98 -3.65
CA ALA A 64 2.86 7.70 -2.51
C ALA A 64 2.27 9.06 -2.95
N SER A 65 2.91 9.75 -3.89
CA SER A 65 2.44 11.04 -4.42
C SER A 65 1.18 10.93 -5.29
N THR A 66 0.90 9.76 -5.86
CA THR A 66 -0.27 9.48 -6.71
C THR A 66 -1.49 9.04 -5.89
N GLY A 67 -1.37 8.98 -4.56
CA GLY A 67 -2.47 8.61 -3.64
C GLY A 67 -2.37 7.20 -3.07
N GLY A 68 -1.25 6.50 -3.28
CA GLY A 68 -0.96 5.25 -2.59
C GLY A 68 -0.61 5.48 -1.11
N VAL A 69 -0.89 4.50 -0.24
CA VAL A 69 -0.67 4.66 1.21
C VAL A 69 0.78 4.45 1.61
N ILE A 70 1.38 3.31 1.21
CA ILE A 70 2.77 2.98 1.53
C ILE A 70 3.56 2.70 0.25
N ARG A 71 4.71 3.36 0.11
CA ARG A 71 5.70 3.05 -0.92
C ARG A 71 6.87 2.30 -0.29
N PHE A 72 7.22 1.15 -0.85
CA PHE A 72 8.48 0.47 -0.57
C PHE A 72 9.55 1.00 -1.51
N PHE A 73 10.74 1.26 -0.98
CA PHE A 73 11.89 1.61 -1.79
C PHE A 73 13.18 1.11 -1.13
N MET A 74 14.23 0.95 -1.93
CA MET A 74 15.54 0.55 -1.43
C MET A 74 16.35 1.79 -1.07
N GLU A 75 16.93 1.81 0.13
CA GLU A 75 17.93 2.77 0.56
C GLU A 75 19.19 2.00 0.96
N GLY A 76 20.22 2.06 0.11
CA GLY A 76 21.35 1.13 0.18
C GLY A 76 20.87 -0.31 -0.02
N ASN A 77 21.10 -1.18 0.96
CA ASN A 77 20.68 -2.59 0.93
C ASN A 77 19.53 -2.89 1.90
N ARG A 78 18.72 -1.89 2.26
CA ARG A 78 17.58 -2.03 3.17
C ARG A 78 16.30 -1.51 2.54
N VAL A 79 15.21 -2.27 2.74
CA VAL A 79 13.86 -1.80 2.40
C VAL A 79 13.46 -0.69 3.36
N ARG A 80 13.02 0.43 2.80
CA ARG A 80 12.46 1.58 3.50
C ARG A 80 11.01 1.77 3.09
N LEU A 81 10.29 2.45 3.97
CA LEU A 81 8.88 2.75 3.85
C LEU A 81 8.73 4.26 3.72
N GLU A 82 8.00 4.70 2.70
CA GLU A 82 7.49 6.06 2.62
C GLU A 82 5.96 6.01 2.76
N ILE A 83 5.40 6.83 3.63
CA ILE A 83 3.97 6.80 3.97
C ILE A 83 3.31 8.11 3.55
N ASN A 84 2.19 8.01 2.84
CA ASN A 84 1.29 9.13 2.61
C ASN A 84 0.18 9.15 3.67
N PRO A 85 0.25 10.03 4.68
CA PRO A 85 -0.75 10.07 5.75
C PRO A 85 -2.13 10.51 5.26
N ARG A 86 -2.20 11.34 4.20
CA ARG A 86 -3.49 11.76 3.62
C ARG A 86 -4.21 10.59 2.95
N ALA A 87 -3.47 9.74 2.24
CA ALA A 87 -4.02 8.54 1.64
C ALA A 87 -4.48 7.53 2.71
N ALA A 88 -3.71 7.38 3.80
CA ALA A 88 -4.09 6.53 4.92
C ALA A 88 -5.41 7.00 5.57
N ASP A 89 -5.54 8.31 5.81
CA ASP A 89 -6.74 8.91 6.39
C ASP A 89 -7.96 8.79 5.46
N ALA A 90 -7.78 9.03 4.16
CA ALA A 90 -8.83 8.86 3.16
C ALA A 90 -9.31 7.40 3.03
N ALA A 91 -8.46 6.43 3.33
CA ALA A 91 -8.80 5.01 3.42
C ALA A 91 -9.29 4.60 4.82
N GLN A 92 -9.45 5.54 5.75
CA GLN A 92 -9.85 5.30 7.14
C GLN A 92 -8.94 4.31 7.90
N LEU A 93 -7.66 4.28 7.52
CA LEU A 93 -6.68 3.36 8.10
C LEU A 93 -5.98 3.98 9.31
N ARG A 94 -5.99 3.24 10.42
CA ARG A 94 -5.18 3.56 11.60
C ARG A 94 -3.81 2.91 11.50
N LEU A 95 -2.80 3.70 11.15
CA LEU A 95 -1.41 3.24 11.10
C LEU A 95 -0.81 3.23 12.51
N SER A 96 -0.14 2.12 12.87
CA SER A 96 0.50 2.02 14.18
C SER A 96 1.65 3.02 14.33
N SER A 97 1.80 3.61 15.51
CA SER A 97 2.92 4.52 15.79
C SER A 97 4.28 3.83 15.64
N LYS A 98 4.34 2.49 15.80
CA LYS A 98 5.55 1.70 15.57
C LYS A 98 5.98 1.72 14.10
N LEU A 99 5.01 1.60 13.18
CA LEU A 99 5.26 1.70 11.74
C LEU A 99 5.76 3.10 11.37
N LEU A 100 5.08 4.14 11.87
CA LEU A 100 5.40 5.54 11.56
C LEU A 100 6.83 5.91 11.96
N ARG A 101 7.31 5.43 13.11
CA ARG A 101 8.70 5.68 13.58
C ARG A 101 9.78 5.10 12.68
N SER A 102 9.47 4.06 11.91
CA SER A 102 10.42 3.38 11.02
C SER A 102 10.25 3.79 9.55
N SER A 103 9.47 4.83 9.28
CA SER A 103 9.10 5.26 7.93
C SER A 103 9.45 6.72 7.66
N GLN A 104 9.64 7.06 6.39
CA GLN A 104 9.67 8.42 5.90
C GLN A 104 8.22 8.88 5.66
N ILE A 105 7.84 10.05 6.14
CA ILE A 105 6.52 10.62 5.87
C ILE A 105 6.61 11.48 4.62
N LEU A 106 5.74 11.23 3.64
CA LEU A 106 5.66 12.02 2.43
C LEU A 106 5.32 13.47 2.80
N ALA A 107 6.30 14.35 2.69
CA ALA A 107 6.12 15.76 2.95
C ALA A 107 5.23 16.38 1.88
N HIS A 108 4.00 16.70 2.24
CA HIS A 108 3.16 17.56 1.40
C HIS A 108 3.59 18.99 1.65
N ARG A 109 4.36 19.58 0.72
CA ARG A 109 4.47 21.03 0.66
C ARG A 109 3.09 21.55 0.27
N GLY A 110 2.36 22.04 1.27
CA GLY A 110 1.10 22.73 1.06
C GLY A 110 1.32 23.92 0.13
N ASN A 111 0.44 24.04 -0.85
CA ASN A 111 0.17 25.30 -1.54
C ASN A 111 -1.05 25.91 -0.87
#